data_AF-A0A0Q6MY65-F1
#
_entry.id   AF-A0A0Q6MY65-F1
#
_cell.length_a   1.000
_cell.length_b   1.000
_cell.length_c   1.000
_cell.angle_alpha   90.00
_cell.angle_beta   90.00
_cell.angle_gamma   90.00
#
_symmetry.space_group_name_H-M   'P 1'
#
loop_
_entity.id
_entity.type
_entity.pdbx_description
1 polymer ?
#
loop_
_entity_poly.entity_id
_entity_poly.type
_entity_poly.pdbx_seq_one_letter_code
_entity_poly.pdbx_strand_id
1 'polypeptide(L)'
;MFTRYAIRTLLCVAAVPAISEEHAPIHDRVFLSKAEIETTLIGKPIVSSNRSTGMVSRWQFYSDGRVDFANRSGPGRASGKWFFNPDGSMCVTMISRTGCRYWFRNEKDGAIANANTREPNAPTVAEIRFE
;
A
#
# COMPACT_ATOMS: atom_id res chain seq x y z
N MET A 1 -71.20 21.36 -18.76
CA MET A 1 -70.97 20.07 -18.08
C MET A 1 -69.48 20.01 -17.76
N PHE A 2 -69.08 20.30 -16.51
CA PHE A 2 -67.67 20.42 -16.12
C PHE A 2 -67.23 19.13 -15.40
N THR A 3 -66.27 18.41 -15.97
CA THR A 3 -65.68 17.22 -15.34
C THR A 3 -64.29 17.58 -14.85
N ARG A 4 -64.12 17.67 -13.52
CA ARG A 4 -62.83 17.89 -12.85
C ARG A 4 -62.16 16.53 -12.62
N TYR A 5 -60.96 16.34 -13.15
CA TYR A 5 -60.09 15.21 -12.80
C TYR A 5 -59.17 15.62 -11.65
N ALA A 6 -59.28 14.92 -10.51
CA ALA A 6 -58.33 15.03 -9.41
C ALA A 6 -57.33 13.87 -9.51
N ILE A 7 -56.08 14.17 -9.84
CA ILE A 7 -54.98 13.20 -9.81
C ILE A 7 -54.41 13.19 -8.38
N ARG A 8 -54.65 12.09 -7.66
CA ARG A 8 -54.01 11.82 -6.36
C ARG A 8 -52.64 11.20 -6.62
N THR A 9 -51.58 11.98 -6.40
CA THR A 9 -50.20 11.49 -6.47
C THR A 9 -49.86 10.75 -5.16
N LEU A 10 -49.66 9.44 -5.23
CA LEU A 10 -49.11 8.64 -4.12
C LEU A 10 -47.59 8.91 -4.02
N LEU A 11 -47.12 9.50 -2.92
CA LEU A 11 -45.70 9.51 -2.58
C LEU A 11 -45.30 8.15 -2.00
N CYS A 12 -44.50 7.38 -2.73
CA CYS A 12 -43.74 6.27 -2.15
C CYS A 12 -42.48 6.83 -1.48
N VAL A 13 -42.41 6.77 -0.16
CA VAL A 13 -41.17 7.02 0.58
C VAL A 13 -40.34 5.74 0.52
N ALA A 14 -39.33 5.71 -0.35
CA ALA A 14 -38.35 4.63 -0.36
C ALA A 14 -37.41 4.80 0.83
N ALA A 15 -37.43 3.84 1.76
CA ALA A 15 -36.45 3.76 2.83
C ALA A 15 -35.08 3.42 2.22
N VAL A 16 -34.13 4.33 2.31
CA VAL A 16 -32.74 4.08 1.91
C VAL A 16 -32.10 3.26 3.04
N PRO A 17 -31.56 2.06 2.77
CA PRO A 17 -30.85 1.31 3.80
C PRO A 17 -29.58 2.09 4.18
N ALA A 18 -29.41 2.32 5.48
CA ALA A 18 -28.18 2.85 6.02
C ALA A 18 -27.04 1.89 5.65
N ILE A 19 -26.16 2.32 4.75
CA ILE A 19 -24.92 1.61 4.46
C ILE A 19 -24.13 1.69 5.76
N SER A 20 -24.04 0.56 6.46
CA SER A 20 -23.13 0.38 7.58
C SER A 20 -21.74 0.69 7.05
N GLU A 21 -21.13 1.79 7.50
CA GLU A 21 -19.71 2.03 7.31
C GLU A 21 -18.98 0.90 8.05
N GLU A 22 -18.68 -0.17 7.32
CA GLU A 22 -17.74 -1.18 7.75
C GLU A 22 -16.42 -0.47 7.96
N HIS A 23 -16.17 -0.07 9.21
CA HIS A 23 -14.90 0.47 9.65
C HIS A 23 -13.84 -0.56 9.26
N ALA A 24 -13.12 -0.27 8.17
CA ALA A 24 -12.01 -1.09 7.75
C ALA A 24 -11.11 -1.30 8.98
N PRO A 25 -10.64 -2.52 9.23
CA PRO A 25 -9.83 -2.81 10.40
C PRO A 25 -8.72 -1.78 10.48
N ILE A 26 -8.68 -1.05 11.60
CA ILE A 26 -7.53 -0.21 11.94
C ILE A 26 -6.38 -1.18 11.99
N HIS A 27 -5.55 -1.19 10.95
CA HIS A 27 -4.34 -1.97 10.97
C HIS A 27 -3.44 -1.29 12.01
N ASP A 28 -3.35 -1.90 13.19
CA ASP A 28 -2.38 -1.55 14.22
C ASP A 28 -0.99 -1.78 13.64
N ARG A 29 -0.48 -0.75 12.95
CA ARG A 29 0.83 -0.75 12.33
C ARG A 29 1.48 0.61 12.52
N VAL A 30 2.77 0.58 12.80
CA VAL A 30 3.56 1.77 13.11
C VAL A 30 4.44 2.09 11.92
N PHE A 31 4.46 3.38 11.54
CA PHE A 31 5.38 3.88 10.53
C PHE A 31 6.83 3.69 10.99
N LEU A 32 7.68 3.15 10.11
CA LEU A 32 9.10 2.96 10.37
C LEU A 32 9.89 4.19 9.91
N SER A 33 10.65 4.75 10.84
CA SER A 33 11.61 5.82 10.55
C SER A 33 12.75 5.33 9.65
N LYS A 34 13.50 6.28 9.08
CA LYS A 34 14.73 6.00 8.33
C LYS A 34 15.67 5.06 9.10
N ALA A 35 15.95 5.36 10.37
CA ALA A 35 16.88 4.57 11.18
C ALA A 35 16.38 3.13 11.41
N GLU A 36 15.06 2.96 11.62
CA GLU A 36 14.46 1.64 11.74
C GLU A 36 14.51 0.87 10.42
N ILE A 37 14.26 1.53 9.28
CA ILE A 37 14.39 0.90 7.97
C ILE A 37 15.85 0.49 7.69
N GLU A 38 16.81 1.35 8.02
CA GLU A 38 18.24 1.09 7.84
C GLU A 38 18.70 -0.16 8.60
N THR A 39 18.20 -0.36 9.82
CA THR A 39 18.52 -1.55 10.63
C THR A 39 17.70 -2.79 10.25
N THR A 40 16.49 -2.58 9.74
CA THR A 40 15.53 -3.66 9.46
C THR A 40 15.75 -4.26 8.06
N LEU A 41 15.80 -3.42 7.02
CA LEU A 41 15.72 -3.83 5.61
C LEU A 41 17.05 -3.75 4.86
N ILE A 42 17.89 -2.75 5.15
CA ILE A 42 19.09 -2.51 4.35
C ILE A 42 20.12 -3.61 4.58
N GLY A 43 20.73 -4.09 3.50
CA GLY A 43 21.68 -5.21 3.52
C GLY A 43 21.03 -6.60 3.60
N LYS A 44 19.70 -6.70 3.73
CA LYS A 44 18.98 -7.97 3.79
C LYS A 44 18.09 -8.19 2.56
N PRO A 45 18.08 -9.37 1.95
CA PRO A 45 17.18 -9.63 0.84
C PRO A 45 15.75 -9.78 1.37
N ILE A 46 14.80 -9.23 0.62
CA ILE A 46 13.38 -9.32 0.95
C ILE A 46 12.59 -9.84 -0.25
N VAL A 47 11.46 -10.47 0.06
CA VAL A 47 10.39 -10.79 -0.87
C VAL A 47 9.24 -9.83 -0.62
N SER A 48 8.82 -9.15 -1.68
CA SER A 48 7.68 -8.24 -1.72
C SER A 48 6.54 -8.87 -2.52
N SER A 49 5.39 -9.04 -1.87
CA SER A 49 4.15 -9.52 -2.47
C SER A 49 3.18 -8.36 -2.67
N ASN A 50 3.01 -7.91 -3.90
CA ASN A 50 2.15 -6.77 -4.23
C ASN A 50 0.67 -7.19 -4.25
N ARG A 51 -0.17 -6.52 -3.44
CA ARG A 51 -1.58 -6.94 -3.26
C ARG A 51 -2.47 -6.67 -4.47
N SER A 52 -2.20 -5.62 -5.25
CA SER A 52 -3.05 -5.28 -6.39
C SER A 52 -2.74 -6.06 -7.65
N THR A 53 -1.47 -6.41 -7.87
CA THR A 53 -1.01 -7.10 -9.08
C THR A 53 -0.76 -8.59 -8.86
N GLY A 54 -0.67 -9.06 -7.62
CA GLY A 54 -0.25 -10.42 -7.29
C GLY A 54 1.23 -10.70 -7.55
N MET A 55 2.00 -9.72 -8.05
CA MET A 55 3.41 -9.89 -8.36
C MET A 55 4.23 -10.12 -7.10
N VAL A 56 5.01 -11.21 -7.11
CA VAL A 56 6.01 -11.52 -6.10
C VAL A 56 7.38 -11.15 -6.66
N SER A 57 8.16 -10.42 -5.89
CA SER A 57 9.48 -9.94 -6.33
C SER A 57 10.50 -9.97 -5.22
N ARG A 58 11.75 -10.29 -5.56
CA ARG A 58 12.89 -10.16 -4.67
C ARG A 58 13.48 -8.77 -4.80
N TRP A 59 13.79 -8.16 -3.66
CA TRP A 59 14.49 -6.88 -3.57
C TRP A 59 15.71 -7.01 -2.66
N GLN A 60 16.77 -6.28 -2.98
CA GLN A 60 17.91 -6.08 -2.11
C GLN A 60 18.30 -4.61 -2.14
N PHE A 61 18.20 -3.94 -0.99
CA PHE A 61 18.70 -2.59 -0.81
C PHE A 61 20.08 -2.66 -0.18
N TYR A 62 21.08 -2.02 -0.78
CA TYR A 62 22.46 -2.02 -0.31
C TYR A 62 22.79 -0.69 0.37
N SER A 63 23.72 -0.70 1.33
CA SER A 63 24.12 0.49 2.09
C SER A 63 24.77 1.58 1.24
N ASP A 64 25.28 1.25 0.06
CA ASP A 64 25.86 2.18 -0.92
C ASP A 64 24.79 2.90 -1.80
N GLY A 65 23.51 2.73 -1.45
CA GLY A 65 22.39 3.30 -2.19
C GLY A 65 22.00 2.52 -3.45
N ARG A 66 22.63 1.38 -3.75
CA ARG A 66 22.18 0.49 -4.84
C ARG A 66 20.95 -0.30 -4.41
N VAL A 67 20.09 -0.62 -5.38
CA VAL A 67 18.99 -1.56 -5.20
C VAL A 67 18.93 -2.54 -6.38
N ASP A 68 18.70 -3.82 -6.08
CA ASP A 68 18.42 -4.85 -7.07
C ASP A 68 16.98 -5.35 -6.94
N PHE A 69 16.36 -5.63 -8.08
CA PHE A 69 15.02 -6.19 -8.25
C PHE A 69 15.09 -7.45 -9.10
N ALA A 70 14.33 -8.47 -8.73
CA ALA A 70 14.02 -9.61 -9.58
C ALA A 70 12.55 -10.00 -9.44
N ASN A 71 11.83 -10.08 -10.55
CA ASN A 71 10.49 -10.64 -10.58
C ASN A 71 10.56 -12.14 -10.33
N ARG A 72 9.79 -12.66 -9.37
CA ARG A 72 9.66 -14.10 -9.10
C ARG A 72 8.43 -14.71 -9.78
N SER A 73 7.48 -13.88 -10.20
CA SER A 73 6.26 -14.29 -10.90
C SER A 73 6.39 -14.29 -12.42
N GLY A 74 7.58 -13.98 -12.96
CA GLY A 74 7.81 -13.88 -14.40
C GLY A 74 9.19 -13.31 -14.73
N PRO A 75 9.46 -12.97 -16.00
CA PRO A 75 10.72 -12.35 -16.39
C PRO A 75 10.86 -10.95 -15.79
N GLY A 76 12.11 -10.50 -15.65
CA GLY A 76 12.43 -9.13 -15.28
C GLY A 76 13.43 -9.05 -14.14
N ARG A 77 14.57 -8.42 -14.42
CA ARG A 77 15.56 -8.01 -13.41
C ARG A 77 15.92 -6.57 -13.70
N ALA A 78 16.15 -5.81 -12.65
CA ALA A 78 16.57 -4.42 -12.76
C ALA A 78 17.47 -4.07 -11.58
N SER A 79 18.36 -3.12 -11.80
CA SER A 79 19.14 -2.49 -10.74
C SER A 79 19.01 -0.99 -10.86
N GLY A 80 19.17 -0.30 -9.74
CA GLY A 80 19.06 1.15 -9.69
C GLY A 80 19.57 1.72 -8.38
N LYS A 81 19.04 2.88 -8.02
CA LYS A 81 19.37 3.58 -6.79
C LYS A 81 18.16 3.72 -5.88
N TRP A 82 18.40 3.76 -4.58
CA TRP A 82 17.39 4.10 -3.58
C TRP A 82 17.87 5.25 -2.70
N PHE A 83 16.92 5.99 -2.14
CA PHE A 83 17.18 7.12 -1.24
C PHE A 83 15.95 7.37 -0.36
N PHE A 84 16.13 8.19 0.68
CA PHE A 84 15.03 8.70 1.51
C PHE A 84 14.72 10.14 1.17
N ASN A 85 13.43 10.47 1.11
CA ASN A 85 12.97 11.85 1.15
C ASN A 85 12.88 12.35 2.60
N PRO A 86 12.86 13.68 2.82
CA PRO A 86 12.67 14.27 4.15
C PRO A 86 11.35 13.87 4.84
N ASP A 87 10.32 13.52 4.07
CA ASP A 87 9.02 13.06 4.58
C ASP A 87 9.05 11.62 5.15
N GLY A 88 10.17 10.91 4.99
CA GLY A 88 10.37 9.54 5.42
C GLY A 88 10.00 8.48 4.38
N SER A 89 9.55 8.87 3.18
CA SER A 89 9.36 7.93 2.08
C SER A 89 10.70 7.42 1.54
N MET A 90 10.76 6.12 1.27
CA MET A 90 11.89 5.48 0.61
C MET A 90 11.57 5.36 -0.89
N CYS A 91 12.43 5.94 -1.73
CA CYS A 91 12.25 5.97 -3.17
C CYS A 91 13.25 5.06 -3.86
N VAL A 92 12.85 4.49 -4.98
CA VAL A 92 13.71 3.78 -5.92
C VAL A 92 13.65 4.45 -7.29
N THR A 93 14.79 4.45 -7.98
CA THR A 93 14.90 4.88 -9.38
C THR A 93 15.66 3.81 -10.16
N MET A 94 14.99 3.24 -11.15
CA MET A 94 15.49 2.23 -12.08
C MET A 94 15.05 2.60 -13.50
N ILE A 95 15.73 2.08 -14.52
CA ILE A 95 15.48 2.38 -15.95
C ILE A 95 14.00 2.36 -16.35
N SER A 96 13.19 1.50 -15.73
CA SER A 96 11.76 1.35 -16.04
C SER A 96 10.84 1.44 -14.82
N ARG A 97 11.36 1.84 -13.66
CA ARG A 97 10.60 1.85 -12.41
C ARG A 97 11.12 2.92 -11.47
N THR A 98 10.29 3.92 -11.24
CA THR A 98 10.49 4.92 -10.19
C THR A 98 9.28 4.94 -9.28
N GLY A 99 9.50 4.99 -7.98
CA GLY A 99 8.40 5.06 -7.02
C GLY A 99 8.89 5.18 -5.59
N CYS A 100 8.04 5.79 -4.76
CA CYS A 100 8.29 6.00 -3.34
C CYS A 100 7.27 5.23 -2.50
N ARG A 101 7.72 4.72 -1.35
CA ARG A 101 6.89 3.97 -0.41
C ARG A 101 7.20 4.36 1.03
N TYR A 102 6.17 4.32 1.86
CA TYR A 102 6.28 4.38 3.32
C TYR A 102 6.24 2.97 3.87
N TRP A 103 7.07 2.69 4.86
CA TRP A 103 7.20 1.34 5.45
C TRP A 103 6.59 1.31 6.83
N PHE A 104 5.96 0.19 7.16
CA PHE A 104 5.24 -0.01 8.39
C PHE A 104 5.59 -1.37 8.98
N ARG A 105 5.56 -1.45 10.30
CA ARG A 105 5.59 -2.70 11.07
C ARG A 105 4.22 -2.92 11.69
N ASN A 106 3.61 -4.05 11.41
CA ASN A 106 2.40 -4.50 12.09
C ASN A 106 2.72 -4.77 13.56
N GLU A 107 1.93 -4.21 14.47
CA GLU A 107 2.15 -4.35 15.92
C GLU A 107 1.81 -5.76 16.41
N LYS A 108 0.84 -6.41 15.77
CA LYS A 108 0.38 -7.76 16.14
C LYS A 108 1.47 -8.83 15.99
N ASP A 109 2.21 -8.80 14.89
CA ASP A 109 3.10 -9.90 14.49
C ASP A 109 4.50 -9.45 14.05
N GLY A 110 4.76 -8.14 14.05
CA GLY A 110 6.03 -7.57 13.61
C GLY A 110 6.23 -7.63 12.10
N ALA A 111 5.24 -8.08 11.32
CA ALA A 111 5.36 -8.18 9.87
C ALA A 111 5.54 -6.80 9.23
N ILE A 112 6.34 -6.75 8.18
CA ILE A 112 6.64 -5.51 7.48
C ILE A 112 5.72 -5.37 6.26
N ALA A 113 5.24 -4.16 6.04
CA ALA A 113 4.42 -3.81 4.87
C ALA A 113 4.79 -2.42 4.36
N ASN A 114 4.38 -2.10 3.13
CA ASN A 114 4.52 -0.75 2.61
C ASN A 114 3.23 -0.19 2.01
N ALA A 115 3.13 1.14 1.97
CA ALA A 115 1.97 1.87 1.44
C ALA A 115 2.41 3.11 0.64
N ASN A 116 1.44 3.73 -0.06
CA ASN A 116 1.67 4.93 -0.89
C ASN A 116 1.75 6.22 -0.06
N THR A 117 1.21 6.22 1.14
CA THR A 117 1.14 7.39 2.02
C THR A 117 1.54 7.01 3.44
N ARG A 118 1.78 8.02 4.30
CA ARG A 118 2.32 7.81 5.66
C ARG A 118 1.24 7.44 6.68
N GLU A 119 -0.04 7.55 6.34
CA GLU A 119 -1.10 7.25 7.30
C GLU A 119 -1.09 5.75 7.68
N PRO A 120 -1.19 5.42 8.98
CA PRO A 120 -1.25 4.03 9.44
C PRO A 120 -2.39 3.22 8.81
N ASN A 121 -3.50 3.85 8.44
CA ASN A 121 -4.64 3.20 7.78
C ASN A 121 -4.54 3.15 6.25
N ALA A 122 -3.46 3.64 5.64
CA ALA A 122 -3.31 3.63 4.19
C ALA A 122 -3.34 2.19 3.63
N PRO A 123 -3.94 1.93 2.46
CA PRO A 123 -3.97 0.59 1.89
C PRO A 123 -2.57 0.00 1.73
N THR A 124 -2.36 -1.23 2.22
CA THR A 124 -1.10 -1.96 2.01
C THR A 124 -0.91 -2.21 0.52
N VAL A 125 0.22 -1.73 -0.01
CA VAL A 125 0.65 -1.97 -1.39
C VAL A 125 1.35 -3.33 -1.49
N ALA A 126 2.26 -3.62 -0.56
CA ALA A 126 2.93 -4.91 -0.51
C ALA A 126 3.22 -5.38 0.91
N GLU A 127 3.13 -6.69 1.09
CA GLU A 127 3.59 -7.41 2.27
C GLU A 127 5.02 -7.90 2.05
N ILE A 128 5.82 -7.90 3.12
CA ILE A 128 7.27 -8.07 3.05
C ILE A 128 7.69 -9.23 3.94
N ARG A 129 8.51 -10.11 3.39
CA ARG A 129 9.15 -11.22 4.12
C ARG A 129 10.66 -11.17 3.87
N PHE A 130 11.45 -11.52 4.87
CA PHE A 130 12.89 -11.72 4.67
C PHE A 130 13.14 -13.07 4.00
N GLU A 131 14.18 -13.12 3.18
CA GLU A 131 14.69 -14.37 2.57
C GLU A 131 15.71 -15.06 3.47
#